data_AF-A0A2D8RW34-F1
#
_entry.id   AF-A0A2D8RW34-F1
#
_cell.length_a   1.000
_cell.length_b   1.000
_cell.length_c   1.000
_cell.angle_alpha   90.00
_cell.angle_beta   90.00
_cell.angle_gamma   90.00
#
_symmetry.space_group_name_H-M   'P 1'
#
loop_
_entity.id
_entity.type
_entity.pdbx_description
1 polymer ?
#
loop_
_entity_poly.entity_id
_entity_poly.type
_entity_poly.pdbx_seq_one_letter_code
_entity_poly.pdbx_strand_id
1 'polypeptide(L)'
;MSDAARKIDQDEYDAIEQAVIATPKGRWFLEEYARRNRFANTDDVIGAIERLYDLARETSANTRFGFLYHDMQQMRRAMNETRKALAAVKPGERHNHAETGPDELAAVAEAAKRAADDIARAAERLQEIGETLRGAGADTDLCDEIENHATGIFMASAYHEMTGKRISLIVDALGEMENQIARVIAHWEEETAKA
;
A
#
# COMPACT_ATOMS: atom_id res chain seq x y z
N MET A 1 -10.86 44.31 -42.96
CA MET A 1 -10.37 43.70 -44.22
C MET A 1 -9.05 43.05 -43.89
N SER A 2 -9.03 41.72 -43.94
CA SER A 2 -7.85 40.90 -43.67
C SER A 2 -6.89 41.09 -44.84
N ASP A 3 -5.80 41.84 -44.63
CA ASP A 3 -4.71 41.89 -45.60
C ASP A 3 -3.86 40.64 -45.36
N ALA A 4 -4.13 39.61 -46.17
CA ALA A 4 -3.37 38.37 -46.15
C ALA A 4 -1.90 38.74 -46.41
N ALA A 5 -1.01 38.41 -45.48
CA ALA A 5 0.43 38.65 -45.62
C ALA A 5 0.89 38.21 -47.02
N ARG A 6 1.16 39.18 -47.89
CA ARG A 6 1.68 38.95 -49.23
C ARG A 6 2.96 38.13 -49.09
N LYS A 7 2.97 36.91 -49.62
CA LYS A 7 4.20 36.13 -49.73
C LYS A 7 5.11 36.86 -50.72
N ILE A 8 6.10 37.56 -50.18
CA ILE A 8 7.19 38.17 -50.94
C ILE A 8 8.14 37.02 -51.34
N ASP A 9 8.55 36.96 -52.60
CA ASP A 9 9.55 36.01 -53.05
C ASP A 9 10.97 36.45 -52.62
N GLN A 10 11.96 35.57 -52.80
CA GLN A 10 13.31 35.87 -52.33
C GLN A 10 13.92 37.08 -53.06
N ASP A 11 13.65 37.25 -54.35
CA ASP A 11 14.22 38.33 -55.17
C ASP A 11 13.63 39.70 -54.78
N GLU A 12 12.32 39.76 -54.52
CA GLU A 12 11.63 40.95 -54.03
C GLU A 12 12.06 41.28 -52.58
N TYR A 13 12.30 40.27 -51.74
CA TYR A 13 12.85 40.44 -50.40
C TYR A 13 14.25 41.06 -50.44
N ASP A 14 15.15 40.50 -51.26
CA ASP A 14 16.53 40.97 -51.38
C ASP A 14 16.58 42.42 -51.92
N ALA A 15 15.71 42.77 -52.87
CA ALA A 15 15.60 44.13 -53.39
C ALA A 15 15.16 45.14 -52.30
N ILE A 16 14.19 44.75 -51.45
CA ILE A 16 13.74 45.57 -50.32
C ILE A 16 14.84 45.67 -49.26
N GLU A 17 15.52 44.56 -48.95
CA GLU A 17 16.63 44.54 -48.01
C GLU A 17 17.75 45.50 -48.43
N GLN A 18 18.16 45.47 -49.71
CA GLN A 18 19.16 46.41 -50.23
C GLN A 18 18.73 47.88 -50.11
N ALA A 19 17.47 48.18 -50.41
CA ALA A 19 16.93 49.53 -50.28
C ALA A 19 16.93 50.03 -48.82
N VAL A 20 16.63 49.15 -47.86
CA VAL A 20 16.63 49.48 -46.43
C VAL A 20 18.06 49.66 -45.91
N ILE A 21 18.99 48.75 -46.24
CA ILE A 21 20.40 48.81 -45.82
C ILE A 21 21.13 50.02 -46.42
N ALA A 22 20.73 50.51 -47.59
CA ALA A 22 21.34 51.68 -48.22
C ALA A 22 21.30 52.94 -47.31
N THR A 23 20.30 53.05 -46.43
CA THR A 23 20.14 54.23 -45.55
C THR A 23 20.63 53.98 -44.12
N PRO A 24 21.23 54.98 -43.44
CA PRO A 24 21.60 54.86 -42.03
C PRO A 24 20.43 54.51 -41.10
N LYS A 25 19.23 55.05 -41.39
CA LYS A 25 18.01 54.81 -40.61
C LYS A 25 17.48 53.38 -40.80
N GLY A 26 17.57 52.83 -42.00
CA GLY A 26 17.15 51.47 -42.28
C GLY A 26 18.06 50.42 -41.64
N ARG A 27 19.38 50.63 -41.63
CA ARG A 27 20.32 49.77 -40.89
C ARG A 27 20.02 49.71 -39.39
N TRP A 28 19.80 50.87 -38.76
CA TRP A 28 19.43 50.94 -37.34
C TRP A 28 18.10 50.21 -37.06
N PHE A 29 17.09 50.38 -37.93
CA PHE A 29 15.82 49.67 -37.80
C PHE A 29 15.99 48.15 -37.90
N LEU A 30 16.78 47.65 -38.85
CA LEU A 30 17.04 46.21 -39.01
C LEU A 30 17.79 45.64 -37.81
N GLU A 31 18.79 46.36 -37.28
CA GLU A 31 19.51 45.95 -36.07
C GLU A 31 18.58 45.88 -34.85
N GLU A 32 17.75 46.91 -34.64
CA GLU A 32 16.82 46.96 -33.52
C GLU A 32 15.66 45.96 -33.69
N TYR A 33 15.17 45.75 -34.91
CA TYR A 33 14.16 44.74 -35.24
C TYR A 33 14.71 43.33 -35.01
N ALA A 34 15.89 43.01 -35.53
CA ALA A 34 16.55 41.72 -35.30
C ALA A 34 16.84 41.51 -33.80
N ARG A 35 17.24 42.55 -33.07
CA ARG A 35 17.42 42.49 -31.61
C ARG A 35 16.11 42.11 -30.93
N ARG A 36 15.02 42.86 -31.14
CA ARG A 36 13.70 42.62 -30.51
C ARG A 36 13.11 41.27 -30.91
N ASN A 37 13.22 40.88 -32.17
CA ASN A 37 12.66 39.63 -32.68
C ASN A 37 13.43 38.40 -32.16
N ARG A 38 14.75 38.50 -31.95
CA ARG A 38 15.53 37.43 -31.27
C ARG A 38 15.10 37.23 -29.82
N PHE A 39 14.87 38.32 -29.07
CA PHE A 39 14.36 38.23 -27.69
C PHE A 39 12.97 37.60 -27.65
N ALA A 40 12.02 38.08 -28.47
CA ALA A 40 10.67 37.50 -28.55
C ALA A 40 10.68 36.00 -28.92
N ASN A 41 11.47 35.61 -29.93
CA ASN A 41 11.62 34.20 -30.29
C ASN A 41 12.27 33.36 -29.19
N THR A 42 13.15 33.95 -28.37
CA THR A 42 13.79 33.25 -27.24
C THR A 42 12.78 33.03 -26.12
N ASP A 43 11.96 34.05 -25.80
CA ASP A 43 10.90 33.95 -24.80
C ASP A 43 9.83 32.93 -25.21
N ASP A 44 9.46 32.89 -26.49
CA ASP A 44 8.52 31.89 -27.02
C ASP A 44 9.05 30.45 -26.89
N VAL A 45 10.35 30.26 -27.18
CA VAL A 45 11.02 28.95 -27.02
C VAL A 45 11.13 28.56 -25.55
N ILE A 46 11.48 29.50 -24.66
CA ILE A 46 11.51 29.24 -23.22
C ILE A 46 10.12 28.83 -22.72
N GLY A 47 9.08 29.58 -23.07
CA GLY A 47 7.70 29.24 -22.68
C GLY A 47 7.24 27.90 -23.27
N ALA A 48 7.69 27.53 -24.48
CA ALA A 48 7.44 26.21 -25.04
C ALA A 48 8.17 25.10 -24.27
N ILE A 49 9.42 25.33 -23.86
CA ILE A 49 10.21 24.40 -23.05
C ILE A 49 9.58 24.23 -21.66
N GLU A 50 9.12 25.29 -21.02
CA GLU A 50 8.44 25.24 -19.72
C GLU A 50 7.17 24.38 -19.80
N ARG A 51 6.32 24.60 -20.82
CA ARG A 51 5.13 23.77 -21.05
C ARG A 51 5.47 22.30 -21.31
N LEU A 52 6.52 22.03 -22.09
CA LEU A 52 7.00 20.67 -22.33
C LEU A 52 7.54 20.01 -21.06
N TYR A 53 8.26 20.77 -20.23
CA TYR A 53 8.78 20.31 -18.96
C TYR A 53 7.64 19.96 -18.00
N ASP A 54 6.62 20.81 -17.89
CA ASP A 54 5.45 20.56 -17.05
C ASP A 54 4.69 19.31 -17.50
N LEU A 55 4.45 19.18 -18.81
CA LEU A 55 3.79 17.99 -19.38
C LEU A 55 4.61 16.71 -19.15
N ALA A 56 5.93 16.77 -19.33
CA ALA A 56 6.82 15.64 -19.09
C ALA A 56 6.85 15.25 -17.61
N ARG A 57 6.86 16.23 -16.71
CA ARG A 57 6.79 16.03 -15.27
C ARG A 57 5.47 15.38 -14.87
N GLU A 58 4.35 15.84 -15.39
CA GLU A 58 3.02 15.29 -15.14
C GLU A 58 2.91 13.84 -15.66
N THR A 59 3.37 13.58 -16.88
CA THR A 59 3.39 12.23 -17.48
C THR A 59 4.25 11.26 -16.66
N SER A 60 5.42 11.70 -16.20
CA SER A 60 6.30 10.90 -15.33
C SER A 60 5.66 10.65 -13.97
N ALA A 61 4.98 11.64 -13.39
CA ALA A 61 4.29 11.51 -12.12
C ALA A 61 3.16 10.48 -12.26
N ASN A 62 2.29 10.60 -13.26
CA ASN A 62 1.20 9.67 -13.54
C ASN A 62 1.68 8.23 -13.74
N THR A 63 2.80 8.03 -14.44
CA THR A 63 3.40 6.71 -14.65
C THR A 63 3.88 6.09 -13.33
N ARG A 64 4.61 6.86 -12.50
CA ARG A 64 5.06 6.43 -11.16
C ARG A 64 3.87 6.12 -10.25
N PHE A 65 2.81 6.94 -10.31
CA PHE A 65 1.60 6.74 -9.53
C PHE A 65 0.81 5.50 -9.97
N GLY A 66 0.74 5.20 -11.27
CA GLY A 66 0.11 3.98 -11.77
C GLY A 66 0.82 2.71 -11.29
N PHE A 67 2.15 2.72 -11.22
CA PHE A 67 2.94 1.63 -10.63
C PHE A 67 2.61 1.44 -9.13
N LEU A 68 2.59 2.52 -8.35
CA LEU A 68 2.25 2.45 -6.93
C LEU A 68 0.82 1.94 -6.69
N TYR A 69 -0.16 2.38 -7.48
CA TYR A 69 -1.52 1.88 -7.40
C TYR A 69 -1.57 0.36 -7.65
N HIS A 70 -0.87 -0.10 -8.68
CA HIS A 70 -0.76 -1.52 -8.99
C HIS A 70 -0.12 -2.33 -7.86
N ASP A 71 0.97 -1.85 -7.27
CA ASP A 71 1.63 -2.50 -6.14
C ASP A 71 0.73 -2.54 -4.90
N MET A 72 0.02 -1.45 -4.58
CA MET A 72 -0.95 -1.43 -3.48
C MET A 72 -2.08 -2.45 -3.69
N GLN A 73 -2.54 -2.61 -4.93
CA GLN A 73 -3.52 -3.63 -5.30
C GLN A 73 -2.98 -5.06 -5.13
N GLN A 74 -1.71 -5.29 -5.50
CA GLN A 74 -1.05 -6.58 -5.26
C GLN A 74 -0.89 -6.86 -3.77
N MET A 75 -0.44 -5.89 -2.97
CA MET A 75 -0.33 -6.03 -1.52
C MET A 75 -1.67 -6.38 -0.88
N ARG A 76 -2.76 -5.71 -1.29
CA ARG A 76 -4.11 -6.03 -0.83
C ARG A 76 -4.51 -7.48 -1.13
N ARG A 77 -4.19 -7.99 -2.33
CA ARG A 77 -4.45 -9.39 -2.69
C ARG A 77 -3.63 -10.36 -1.83
N ALA A 78 -2.33 -10.12 -1.70
CA ALA A 78 -1.44 -10.97 -0.89
C ALA A 78 -1.85 -11.02 0.59
N MET A 79 -2.30 -9.90 1.16
CA MET A 79 -2.85 -9.87 2.51
C MET A 79 -4.12 -10.72 2.63
N ASN A 80 -5.04 -10.63 1.68
CA ASN A 80 -6.26 -11.45 1.66
C ASN A 80 -5.97 -12.94 1.51
N GLU A 81 -4.97 -13.32 0.71
CA GLU A 81 -4.51 -14.71 0.61
C GLU A 81 -3.91 -15.20 1.92
N THR A 82 -3.07 -14.39 2.56
CA THR A 82 -2.48 -14.70 3.87
C THR A 82 -3.55 -14.93 4.92
N ARG A 83 -4.62 -14.10 4.92
CA ARG A 83 -5.75 -14.28 5.84
C ARG A 83 -6.51 -15.58 5.61
N LYS A 84 -6.80 -15.91 4.35
CA LYS A 84 -7.44 -17.19 3.99
C LYS A 84 -6.62 -18.38 4.44
N ALA A 85 -5.29 -18.33 4.23
CA ALA A 85 -4.39 -19.39 4.67
C ALA A 85 -4.43 -19.56 6.20
N LEU A 86 -4.43 -18.46 6.96
CA LEU A 86 -4.46 -18.50 8.42
C LEU A 86 -5.82 -18.96 8.98
N ALA A 87 -6.93 -18.64 8.30
CA ALA A 87 -8.27 -19.12 8.67
C ALA A 87 -8.46 -20.62 8.39
N ALA A 88 -7.85 -21.15 7.33
CA ALA A 88 -7.93 -22.56 6.94
C ALA A 88 -7.24 -23.53 7.92
N VAL A 89 -6.43 -23.04 8.86
CA VAL A 89 -5.72 -23.87 9.86
C VAL A 89 -6.63 -24.34 11.02
N LYS A 90 -7.95 -24.05 10.98
CA LYS A 90 -8.89 -24.52 12.01
C LYS A 90 -8.97 -26.07 12.05
N PRO A 91 -8.79 -26.71 13.22
CA PRO A 91 -9.15 -28.10 13.41
C PRO A 91 -10.68 -28.24 13.52
N GLY A 92 -11.31 -28.96 12.58
CA GLY A 92 -12.55 -29.69 12.85
C GLY A 92 -13.91 -29.11 12.41
N GLU A 93 -14.02 -27.86 11.96
CA GLU A 93 -15.31 -27.31 11.49
C GLU A 93 -15.37 -27.15 9.96
N ARG A 94 -16.40 -27.77 9.35
CA ARG A 94 -16.69 -27.68 7.91
C ARG A 94 -16.93 -26.22 7.51
N HIS A 95 -16.06 -25.69 6.64
CA HIS A 95 -16.10 -24.31 6.20
C HIS A 95 -17.28 -24.06 5.25
N ASN A 96 -18.09 -23.04 5.55
CA ASN A 96 -18.84 -22.33 4.51
C ASN A 96 -17.91 -21.25 3.95
N HIS A 97 -17.30 -21.52 2.79
CA HIS A 97 -16.35 -20.62 2.11
C HIS A 97 -17.03 -19.38 1.49
N ALA A 98 -17.58 -18.51 2.31
CA ALA A 98 -18.03 -17.20 1.86
C ALA A 98 -17.55 -16.17 2.88
N GLU A 99 -16.49 -15.45 2.50
CA GLU A 99 -15.95 -14.27 3.20
C GLU A 99 -15.06 -14.54 4.43
N THR A 100 -13.80 -14.89 4.18
CA THR A 100 -12.75 -14.79 5.21
C THR A 100 -12.44 -13.32 5.49
N GLY A 101 -13.13 -12.75 6.47
CA GLY A 101 -12.91 -11.40 6.98
C GLY A 101 -11.93 -11.34 8.16
N PRO A 102 -11.55 -10.14 8.62
CA PRO A 102 -10.76 -9.91 9.83
C PRO A 102 -11.33 -10.63 11.07
N ASP A 103 -12.67 -10.70 11.15
CA ASP A 103 -13.41 -11.32 12.25
C ASP A 103 -13.17 -12.84 12.35
N GLU A 104 -12.95 -13.55 11.24
CA GLU A 104 -12.70 -14.99 11.27
C GLU A 104 -11.36 -15.33 11.95
N LEU A 105 -10.34 -14.49 11.74
CA LEU A 105 -9.01 -14.68 12.31
C LEU A 105 -8.93 -14.27 13.78
N ALA A 106 -9.60 -13.19 14.13
CA ALA A 106 -9.82 -12.84 15.54
C ALA A 106 -10.54 -14.00 16.26
N ALA A 107 -11.53 -14.63 15.61
CA ALA A 107 -12.22 -15.80 16.15
C ALA A 107 -11.29 -17.03 16.30
N VAL A 108 -10.31 -17.23 15.42
CA VAL A 108 -9.29 -18.29 15.58
C VAL A 108 -8.43 -18.05 16.82
N ALA A 109 -7.93 -16.82 17.01
CA ALA A 109 -7.12 -16.50 18.17
C ALA A 109 -7.91 -16.65 19.48
N GLU A 110 -9.18 -16.21 19.48
CA GLU A 110 -10.06 -16.36 20.63
C GLU A 110 -10.42 -17.82 20.90
N ALA A 111 -10.58 -18.65 19.86
CA ALA A 111 -10.77 -20.09 20.02
C ALA A 111 -9.52 -20.77 20.61
N ALA A 112 -8.33 -20.38 20.16
CA ALA A 112 -7.06 -20.89 20.71
C ALA A 112 -6.89 -20.52 22.18
N LYS A 113 -7.26 -19.29 22.57
CA LYS A 113 -7.27 -18.85 23.96
C LYS A 113 -8.23 -19.67 24.82
N ARG A 114 -9.48 -19.84 24.37
CA ARG A 114 -10.48 -20.66 25.08
C ARG A 114 -10.01 -22.10 25.27
N ALA A 115 -9.40 -22.70 24.25
CA ALA A 115 -8.84 -24.04 24.36
C ALA A 115 -7.70 -24.12 25.38
N ALA A 116 -6.81 -23.12 25.45
CA ALA A 116 -5.77 -23.07 26.46
C ALA A 116 -6.35 -22.97 27.89
N ASP A 117 -7.38 -22.15 28.08
CA ASP A 117 -8.08 -22.03 29.38
C ASP A 117 -8.77 -23.35 29.78
N ASP A 118 -9.40 -24.05 28.84
CA ASP A 118 -10.03 -25.35 29.07
C ASP A 118 -9.00 -26.42 29.47
N ILE A 119 -7.84 -26.44 28.79
CA ILE A 119 -6.74 -27.36 29.12
C ILE A 119 -6.16 -27.05 30.50
N ALA A 120 -5.98 -25.78 30.83
CA ALA A 120 -5.50 -25.37 32.15
C ALA A 120 -6.44 -25.84 33.27
N ARG A 121 -7.76 -25.61 33.11
CA ARG A 121 -8.78 -26.11 34.06
C ARG A 121 -8.79 -27.63 34.17
N ALA A 122 -8.60 -28.35 33.06
CA ALA A 122 -8.52 -29.80 33.09
C ALA A 122 -7.29 -30.29 33.86
N ALA A 123 -6.15 -29.62 33.71
CA ALA A 123 -4.93 -29.91 34.46
C ALA A 123 -5.11 -29.64 35.97
N GLU A 124 -5.69 -28.50 36.35
CA GLU A 124 -6.03 -28.19 37.74
C GLU A 124 -6.95 -29.27 38.34
N ARG A 125 -7.96 -29.69 37.58
CA ARG A 125 -8.87 -30.75 38.02
C ARG A 125 -8.17 -32.09 38.21
N LEU A 126 -7.19 -32.43 37.37
CA LEU A 126 -6.37 -33.63 37.54
C LEU A 126 -5.53 -33.58 38.82
N GLN A 127 -4.98 -32.41 39.17
CA GLN A 127 -4.25 -32.22 40.43
C GLN A 127 -5.16 -32.45 41.65
N GLU A 128 -6.35 -31.83 41.68
CA GLU A 128 -7.33 -32.02 42.76
C GLU A 128 -7.75 -33.49 42.93
N ILE A 129 -7.92 -34.21 41.81
CA ILE A 129 -8.24 -35.64 41.82
C ILE A 129 -7.07 -36.44 42.39
N GLY A 130 -5.83 -36.13 41.99
CA GLY A 130 -4.61 -36.75 42.54
C GLY A 130 -4.51 -36.56 44.06
N GLU A 131 -4.73 -35.35 44.57
CA GLU A 131 -4.75 -35.05 46.00
C GLU A 131 -5.85 -35.82 46.74
N THR A 132 -7.05 -35.89 46.17
CA THR A 132 -8.18 -36.62 46.75
C THR A 132 -7.87 -38.13 46.83
N LEU A 133 -7.28 -38.70 45.78
CA LEU A 133 -6.87 -40.11 45.74
C LEU A 133 -5.81 -40.39 46.79
N ARG A 134 -4.80 -39.52 46.92
CA ARG A 134 -3.75 -39.61 47.94
C ARG A 134 -4.35 -39.60 49.34
N GLY A 135 -5.30 -38.69 49.61
CA GLY A 135 -6.03 -38.61 50.88
C GLY A 135 -6.90 -39.84 51.20
N ALA A 136 -7.38 -40.54 50.16
CA ALA A 136 -8.14 -41.79 50.29
C ALA A 136 -7.26 -43.04 50.46
N GLY A 137 -5.93 -42.89 50.46
CA GLY A 137 -4.97 -44.00 50.63
C GLY A 137 -4.62 -44.72 49.33
N ALA A 138 -4.78 -44.07 48.17
CA ALA A 138 -4.26 -44.59 46.90
C ALA A 138 -2.72 -44.64 46.89
N ASP A 139 -2.16 -45.35 45.92
CA ASP A 139 -0.72 -45.45 45.70
C ASP A 139 -0.09 -44.05 45.48
N THR A 140 0.92 -43.72 46.30
CA THR A 140 1.58 -42.41 46.28
C THR A 140 2.36 -42.16 45.00
N ASP A 141 3.00 -43.19 44.43
CA ASP A 141 3.83 -43.03 43.24
C ASP A 141 2.95 -42.72 42.01
N LEU A 142 1.77 -43.35 41.93
CA LEU A 142 0.77 -43.04 40.90
C LEU A 142 0.19 -41.62 41.06
N CYS A 143 -0.02 -41.16 42.30
CA CYS A 143 -0.48 -39.78 42.55
C CYS A 143 0.57 -38.75 42.14
N ASP A 144 1.85 -39.02 42.42
CA ASP A 144 2.97 -38.16 42.02
C ASP A 144 3.11 -38.12 40.48
N GLU A 145 2.88 -39.24 39.79
CA GLU A 145 2.88 -39.29 38.33
C GLU A 145 1.74 -38.44 37.72
N ILE A 146 0.53 -38.49 38.30
CA ILE A 146 -0.60 -37.64 37.90
C ILE A 146 -0.27 -36.16 38.08
N GLU A 147 0.28 -35.77 39.23
CA GLU A 147 0.65 -34.37 39.52
C GLU A 147 1.72 -33.86 38.55
N ASN A 148 2.73 -34.68 38.25
CA ASN A 148 3.76 -34.34 37.27
C ASN A 148 3.18 -34.14 35.87
N HIS A 149 2.28 -35.03 35.42
CA HIS A 149 1.63 -34.88 34.12
C HIS A 149 0.70 -33.66 34.05
N ALA A 150 -0.10 -33.43 35.10
CA ALA A 150 -0.99 -32.28 35.16
C ALA A 150 -0.19 -30.97 35.12
N THR A 151 0.93 -30.90 35.85
CA THR A 151 1.86 -29.76 35.79
C THR A 151 2.42 -29.57 34.38
N GLY A 152 2.82 -30.66 33.70
CA GLY A 152 3.29 -30.61 32.32
C GLY A 152 2.23 -30.08 31.34
N ILE A 153 0.97 -30.51 31.49
CA ILE A 153 -0.16 -30.08 30.66
C ILE A 153 -0.44 -28.58 30.89
N PHE A 154 -0.46 -28.13 32.15
CA PHE A 154 -0.67 -26.72 32.49
C PHE A 154 0.43 -25.83 31.88
N MET A 155 1.70 -26.23 31.97
CA MET A 155 2.79 -25.47 31.37
C MET A 155 2.72 -25.45 29.84
N ALA A 156 2.28 -26.55 29.22
CA ALA A 156 2.06 -26.59 27.78
C ALA A 156 0.91 -25.67 27.32
N SER A 157 -0.18 -25.58 28.10
CA SER A 157 -1.30 -24.68 27.77
C SER A 157 -0.88 -23.21 27.79
N ALA A 158 0.00 -22.81 28.72
CA ALA A 158 0.55 -21.45 28.75
C ALA A 158 1.33 -21.09 27.48
N TYR A 159 2.06 -22.05 26.88
CA TYR A 159 2.73 -21.84 25.59
C TYR A 159 1.72 -21.67 24.44
N HIS A 160 0.63 -22.44 24.46
CA HIS A 160 -0.46 -22.30 23.50
C HIS A 160 -1.18 -20.95 23.62
N GLU A 161 -1.43 -20.46 24.84
CA GLU A 161 -2.00 -19.13 25.07
C GLU A 161 -1.12 -18.02 24.45
N MET A 162 0.20 -18.12 24.64
CA MET A 162 1.17 -17.18 24.05
C MET A 162 1.15 -17.23 22.51
N THR A 163 0.94 -18.41 21.94
CA THR A 163 0.79 -18.56 20.49
C THR A 163 -0.50 -17.89 20.01
N GLY A 164 -1.62 -18.05 20.72
CA GLY A 164 -2.87 -17.35 20.45
C GLY A 164 -2.71 -15.83 20.46
N LYS A 165 -2.04 -15.27 21.48
CA LYS A 165 -1.74 -13.83 21.59
C LYS A 165 -0.91 -13.31 20.42
N ARG A 166 0.10 -14.08 19.98
CA ARG A 166 0.92 -13.71 18.82
C ARG A 166 0.10 -13.69 17.53
N ILE A 167 -0.81 -14.64 17.35
CA ILE A 167 -1.73 -14.66 16.21
C ILE A 167 -2.61 -13.42 16.24
N SER A 168 -3.21 -13.06 17.38
CA SER A 168 -3.99 -11.81 17.50
C SER A 168 -3.19 -10.57 17.05
N LEU A 169 -1.95 -10.42 17.53
CA LEU A 169 -1.08 -9.29 17.15
C LEU A 169 -0.82 -9.23 15.64
N ILE A 170 -0.61 -10.38 15.00
CA ILE A 170 -0.41 -10.44 13.54
C ILE A 170 -1.69 -10.05 12.81
N VAL A 171 -2.85 -10.52 13.29
CA VAL A 171 -4.16 -10.20 12.69
C VAL A 171 -4.46 -8.71 12.78
N ASP A 172 -4.18 -8.08 13.92
CA ASP A 172 -4.35 -6.65 14.13
C ASP A 172 -3.45 -5.84 13.18
N ALA A 173 -2.18 -6.21 13.08
CA ALA A 173 -1.23 -5.55 12.18
C ALA A 173 -1.64 -5.67 10.70
N LEU A 174 -2.11 -6.85 10.27
CA LEU A 174 -2.63 -7.03 8.91
C LEU A 174 -3.88 -6.16 8.67
N GLY A 175 -4.76 -6.05 9.66
CA GLY A 175 -5.92 -5.14 9.63
C GLY A 175 -5.52 -3.68 9.45
N GLU A 176 -4.51 -3.21 10.19
CA GLU A 176 -4.01 -1.84 10.07
C GLU A 176 -3.40 -1.56 8.69
N MET A 177 -2.58 -2.48 8.17
CA MET A 177 -1.98 -2.37 6.84
C MET A 177 -3.04 -2.30 5.73
N GLU A 178 -4.08 -3.13 5.82
CA GLU A 178 -5.19 -3.10 4.86
C GLU A 178 -5.95 -1.78 4.91
N ASN A 179 -6.25 -1.28 6.12
CA ASN A 179 -6.91 0.02 6.27
C ASN A 179 -6.07 1.14 5.66
N GLN A 180 -4.75 1.10 5.81
CA GLN A 180 -3.85 2.07 5.20
C GLN A 180 -3.85 1.96 3.66
N ILE A 181 -3.74 0.75 3.12
CA ILE A 181 -3.78 0.51 1.68
C ILE A 181 -5.12 0.96 1.09
N ALA A 182 -6.24 0.63 1.74
CA ALA A 182 -7.57 1.06 1.33
C ALA A 182 -7.71 2.58 1.30
N ARG A 183 -7.18 3.30 2.32
CA ARG A 183 -7.17 4.77 2.32
C ARG A 183 -6.36 5.36 1.17
N VAL A 184 -5.19 4.81 0.88
CA VAL A 184 -4.33 5.28 -0.22
C VAL A 184 -5.01 5.05 -1.57
N ILE A 185 -5.61 3.88 -1.76
CA ILE A 185 -6.38 3.54 -2.98
C ILE A 185 -7.58 4.50 -3.14
N ALA A 186 -8.37 4.72 -2.09
CA ALA A 186 -9.54 5.59 -2.15
C ALA A 186 -9.15 7.05 -2.47
N HIS A 187 -8.11 7.57 -1.82
CA HIS A 187 -7.61 8.91 -2.11
C HIS A 187 -7.13 9.04 -3.56
N TRP A 188 -6.48 8.00 -4.09
CA TRP A 188 -6.06 7.99 -5.48
C TRP A 188 -7.25 7.97 -6.44
N GLU A 189 -8.27 7.15 -6.18
CA GLU A 189 -9.49 7.09 -6.99
C GLU A 189 -10.21 8.46 -7.01
N GLU A 190 -10.26 9.16 -5.88
CA GLU A 190 -10.80 10.52 -5.79
C GLU A 190 -9.99 11.56 -6.60
N GLU A 191 -8.65 11.51 -6.56
CA GLU A 191 -7.80 12.43 -7.33
C GLU A 191 -7.91 12.17 -8.83
N THR A 192 -7.93 10.90 -9.26
CA THR A 192 -8.13 10.55 -10.68
C THR A 192 -9.51 10.95 -11.20
N ALA A 193 -10.53 11.00 -10.35
CA ALA A 193 -11.87 11.43 -10.73
C ALA A 193 -12.00 12.97 -10.89
N LYS A 194 -11.06 13.75 -10.35
CA LYS A 194 -11.02 15.22 -10.45
C LYS A 194 -10.19 15.72 -11.64
N ALA A 195 -9.28 14.88 -12.16
CA ALA A 195 -8.43 15.17 -13.31
C ALA A 195 -9.17 14.91 -14.63
#